data_AF-A0A022G110-F1
#
_entry.id   AF-A0A022G110-F1
#
_cell.length_a   1.000
_cell.length_b   1.000
_cell.length_c   1.000
_cell.angle_alpha   90.00
_cell.angle_beta   90.00
_cell.angle_gamma   90.00
#
_symmetry.space_group_name_H-M   'P 1'
#
loop_
_entity.id
_entity.type
_entity.pdbx_description
1 polymer ?
#
loop_
_entity_poly.entity_id
_entity_poly.type
_entity_poly.pdbx_seq_one_letter_code
_entity_poly.pdbx_strand_id
1 'polypeptide(L)' 'MQNLTTMIKQFIRDEDGVTAIEYGLIAALIAVVIIVSVQLIGTNLNLIFKFIGDTLTNALPA' A
#
# COMPACT_ATOMS: atom_id res chain seq x y z
N MET A 1 -13.52 6.71 43.10
CA MET A 1 -12.24 7.15 42.49
C MET A 1 -11.55 5.89 41.99
N GLN A 2 -11.27 5.80 40.69
CA GLN A 2 -10.57 4.64 40.13
C GLN A 2 -9.08 4.76 40.48
N ASN A 3 -8.54 3.78 41.20
CA ASN A 3 -7.14 3.78 41.62
C ASN A 3 -6.23 3.49 40.41
N LEU A 4 -5.03 4.07 40.38
CA LEU A 4 -4.03 3.92 39.30
C LEU A 4 -3.76 2.44 38.95
N THR A 5 -3.73 1.58 39.96
CA THR A 5 -3.55 0.13 39.81
C THR A 5 -4.65 -0.53 38.98
N THR A 6 -5.88 -0.01 39.06
CA THR A 6 -7.03 -0.51 38.29
C THR A 6 -6.92 -0.09 36.82
N MET A 7 -6.46 1.13 36.54
CA MET A 7 -6.23 1.60 35.16
C MET A 7 -5.11 0.81 34.49
N ILE A 8 -4.00 0.55 35.19
CA ILE A 8 -2.89 -0.25 34.64
C ILE A 8 -3.34 -1.71 34.38
N LYS A 9 -4.16 -2.30 35.25
CA LYS A 9 -4.74 -3.63 35.03
C LYS A 9 -5.70 -3.68 33.85
N GLN A 10 -6.46 -2.62 33.59
CA GLN A 10 -7.35 -2.53 32.43
C GLN A 10 -6.54 -2.38 31.14
N PHE A 11 -5.53 -1.51 31.13
CA PHE A 11 -4.65 -1.31 29.98
C PHE A 11 -3.87 -2.59 29.58
N ILE A 12 -3.37 -3.36 30.55
CA ILE A 12 -2.72 -4.66 30.28
C ILE A 12 -3.72 -5.71 29.76
N ARG A 13 -5.01 -5.54 30.05
CA ARG A 13 -6.09 -6.43 29.61
C ARG A 13 -6.78 -5.95 28.32
N ASP A 14 -6.38 -4.80 27.78
CA ASP A 14 -6.87 -4.32 26.49
C ASP A 14 -6.18 -5.10 25.36
N GLU A 15 -6.94 -6.01 24.75
CA GLU A 15 -6.52 -6.79 23.57
C GLU A 15 -6.59 -5.96 22.27
N ASP A 16 -7.02 -4.70 22.35
CA ASP A 16 -7.07 -3.75 21.22
C ASP A 16 -5.69 -3.55 20.57
N GLY A 17 -4.60 -3.67 21.33
CA GLY A 17 -3.24 -3.63 20.78
C GLY A 17 -2.88 -4.90 19.99
N VAL A 18 -3.42 -6.05 20.36
CA VAL A 18 -3.21 -7.33 19.66
C VAL A 18 -4.00 -7.34 18.36
N THR A 19 -5.24 -6.87 18.37
CA THR A 19 -6.05 -6.74 17.15
C THR A 19 -5.45 -5.74 16.15
N ALA A 20 -4.82 -4.67 16.62
CA ALA A 20 -4.09 -3.72 15.76
C ALA A 20 -2.93 -4.38 14.99
N ILE A 21 -2.26 -5.39 15.56
CA ILE A 21 -1.17 -6.12 14.89
C ILE A 21 -1.73 -7.03 13.78
N GLU A 22 -2.88 -7.65 13.99
CA GLU A 22 -3.54 -8.51 12.99
C GLU A 22 -4.00 -7.70 11.78
N TYR A 23 -4.73 -6.60 12.02
CA TYR A 23 -5.14 -5.69 10.94
C TYR A 23 -3.95 -4.96 10.31
N GLY A 24 -2.91 -4.66 11.08
CA GLY A 24 -1.65 -4.10 10.58
C GLY A 24 -0.95 -5.02 9.60
N LEU A 25 -0.91 -6.34 9.87
CA LEU A 25 -0.32 -7.32 8.96
C LEU A 25 -1.14 -7.48 7.67
N ILE A 26 -2.48 -7.51 7.78
CA ILE A 26 -3.36 -7.58 6.60
C ILE A 26 -3.20 -6.33 5.73
N ALA A 27 -3.16 -5.14 6.36
CA ALA A 27 -2.94 -3.88 5.66
C ALA A 27 -1.57 -3.86 4.95
N ALA A 28 -0.51 -4.37 5.59
CA ALA A 28 0.81 -4.49 4.99
C ALA A 28 0.81 -5.42 3.75
N LEU A 29 0.13 -6.57 3.82
CA LEU A 29 0.02 -7.48 2.68
C LEU A 29 -0.75 -6.86 1.51
N ILE A 30 -1.86 -6.16 1.79
CA ILE A 30 -2.63 -5.43 0.77
C ILE A 30 -1.76 -4.34 0.15
N ALA A 31 -1.01 -3.58 0.95
CA ALA A 31 -0.12 -2.53 0.46
C ALA A 31 0.95 -3.07 -0.50
N VAL A 32 1.58 -4.21 -0.18
CA VAL A 32 2.57 -4.85 -1.05
C VAL A 32 1.97 -5.22 -2.40
N VAL A 33 0.78 -5.84 -2.41
CA VAL A 33 0.08 -6.22 -3.64
C VAL A 33 -0.25 -5.00 -4.50
N ILE A 34 -0.72 -3.91 -3.87
CA ILE A 34 -1.03 -2.66 -4.57
C ILE A 34 0.24 -2.08 -5.21
N ILE A 35 1.35 -2.02 -4.47
CA ILE A 35 2.62 -1.47 -4.97
C ILE A 35 3.07 -2.23 -6.21
N VAL A 36 3.10 -3.56 -6.15
CA VAL A 36 3.50 -4.42 -7.28
C VAL A 36 2.58 -4.21 -8.48
N SER A 37 1.26 -4.16 -8.25
CA SER A 37 0.27 -3.97 -9.32
C SER A 37 0.43 -2.62 -10.01
N VAL A 38 0.61 -1.54 -9.24
CA VAL A 38 0.81 -0.19 -9.76
C VAL A 38 2.12 -0.09 -10.55
N GLN A 39 3.20 -0.73 -10.10
CA GLN A 39 4.46 -0.78 -10.85
C GLN A 39 4.31 -1.46 -12.21
N LEU A 40 3.58 -2.58 -12.27
CA LEU A 40 3.32 -3.30 -13.52
C LEU A 40 2.48 -2.45 -14.47
N ILE A 41 1.41 -1.82 -13.97
CA ILE A 41 0.57 -0.90 -14.75
C ILE A 41 1.41 0.26 -15.29
N GLY A 42 2.23 0.90 -14.44
CA GLY A 42 3.12 1.99 -14.85
C GLY A 42 4.11 1.58 -15.95
N THR A 43 4.66 0.37 -15.84
CA THR A 43 5.55 -0.19 -16.87
C THR A 43 4.82 -0.35 -18.21
N ASN A 44 3.63 -0.94 -18.20
CA ASN A 44 2.85 -1.15 -19.42
C ASN A 44 2.39 0.18 -20.05
N LEU A 45 1.98 1.15 -19.24
CA LEU A 45 1.62 2.48 -19.72
C LEU A 45 2.82 3.18 -20.37
N ASN A 46 4.01 3.11 -19.76
CA ASN A 46 5.23 3.66 -20.34
C ASN A 46 5.56 3.02 -21.68
N LEU A 47 5.40 1.70 -21.81
CA LEU A 47 5.60 0.99 -23.08
C LEU A 47 4.61 1.46 -24.16
N ILE A 48 3.34 1.64 -23.81
CA ILE A 48 2.32 2.15 -24.73
C ILE A 48 2.65 3.57 -25.19
N PHE A 49 2.95 4.48 -24.26
CA PHE A 49 3.30 5.86 -24.63
C PHE A 49 4.59 5.93 -25.44
N LYS A 50 5.59 5.11 -25.13
CA LYS A 50 6.80 4.99 -25.93
C LYS A 50 6.48 4.51 -27.35
N PHE A 51 5.67 3.47 -27.49
CA PHE A 51 5.28 2.96 -28.80
C PHE A 51 4.55 4.02 -29.63
N ILE A 52 3.63 4.78 -29.02
CA ILE A 52 2.94 5.89 -29.67
C ILE A 52 3.96 6.96 -30.11
N GLY A 53 4.86 7.37 -29.21
CA GLY A 53 5.90 8.35 -29.50
C GLY A 53 6.79 7.92 -30.67
N ASP A 54 7.31 6.70 -30.62
CA ASP A 54 8.14 6.12 -31.68
C ASP A 54 7.39 6.09 -33.02
N THR A 55 6.10 5.70 -33.00
CA THR A 55 5.25 5.67 -34.20
C THR A 55 5.07 7.06 -34.79
N LEU A 56 4.81 8.07 -33.95
CA LEU A 56 4.65 9.45 -34.40
C LEU A 56 5.97 10.00 -34.98
N THR A 57 7.10 9.79 -34.29
CA THR A 57 8.42 10.20 -34.80
C THR A 57 8.73 9.58 -36.15
N ASN A 58 8.41 8.31 -36.34
CA ASN A 58 8.64 7.62 -37.62
C ASN A 58 7.67 8.05 -38.73
N ALA A 59 6.47 8.52 -38.36
CA ALA A 59 5.45 8.96 -39.31
C ALA A 59 5.67 10.40 -39.80
N LEU A 60 6.41 11.23 -39.06
CA LEU A 60 6.79 12.55 -39.54
C LEU A 60 7.98 12.42 -40.51
N PRO A 61 7.85 12.82 -41.79
CA PRO A 61 9.01 12.99 -42.65
C PRO A 61 9.92 14.08 -42.04
N ALA A 62 11.23 13.83 -42.04
CA ALA A 62 12.25 14.72 -41.51
C ALA A 62 12.15 16.16 -42.05
#